data_AF-A0A349JZ94-F1
#
_entry.id   AF-A0A349JZ94-F1
#
_cell.length_a   1.000
_cell.length_b   1.000
_cell.length_c   1.000
_cell.angle_alpha   90.00
_cell.angle_beta   90.00
_cell.angle_gamma   90.00
#
_symmetry.space_group_name_H-M   'P 1'
#
loop_
_entity.id
_entity.type
_entity.pdbx_description
1 polymer ?
#
loop_
_entity_poly.entity_id
_entity_poly.type
_entity_poly.pdbx_seq_one_letter_code
_entity_poly.pdbx_strand_id
1 'polypeptide(L)'
;LLYSNCDSPGGRRLGAVWASFDGGKTWPVKRLVFEGAFAYSAMTSGRPGTKTEGMVFLHFEGGPKGGSTLARFNLSWVLGGKETGDGAVPDWVKTGAR
;
A
#
# COMPACT_ATOMS: atom_id res chain seq x y z
N LEU A 1 9.37 1.33 -3.74
CA LEU A 1 8.82 2.21 -2.68
C LEU A 1 7.34 1.91 -2.50
N LEU A 2 6.84 2.03 -1.27
CA LEU A 2 5.41 2.01 -0.98
C LEU A 2 4.99 3.37 -0.42
N TYR A 3 3.79 3.81 -0.77
CA TYR A 3 3.22 5.09 -0.34
C TYR A 3 1.75 4.91 0.02
N SER A 4 1.29 5.55 1.11
CA SER A 4 -0.12 5.53 1.53
C SER A 4 -0.73 6.93 1.52
N ASN A 5 -1.95 7.05 0.99
CA ASN A 5 -2.73 8.29 1.03
C ASN A 5 -4.24 8.03 0.85
N CYS A 6 -5.04 9.08 1.04
CA CYS A 6 -6.44 9.15 0.64
C CYS A 6 -6.53 9.22 -0.88
N ASP A 7 -7.03 8.16 -1.52
CA ASP A 7 -7.30 8.11 -2.97
C ASP A 7 -8.74 8.57 -3.23
N SER A 8 -9.00 9.83 -2.88
CA SER A 8 -10.32 10.46 -2.96
C SER A 8 -10.22 11.85 -3.57
N PRO A 9 -11.16 12.26 -4.45
CA PRO A 9 -11.20 13.63 -4.97
C PRO A 9 -11.55 14.66 -3.88
N GLY A 10 -11.95 14.23 -2.68
CA GLY A 10 -12.15 15.11 -1.53
C GLY A 10 -12.36 14.37 -0.20
N GLY A 11 -11.81 14.94 0.86
CA GLY A 11 -11.92 14.42 2.23
C GLY A 11 -10.97 13.25 2.55
N ARG A 12 -10.93 12.89 3.84
CA ARG A 12 -10.07 11.86 4.43
C ARG A 12 -10.71 10.47 4.39
N ARG A 13 -10.70 9.83 3.22
CA ARG A 13 -11.31 8.52 2.94
C ARG A 13 -10.63 7.80 1.78
N LEU A 14 -11.03 6.56 1.52
CA LEU A 14 -10.48 5.72 0.44
C LEU A 14 -8.96 5.54 0.60
N GLY A 15 -8.54 5.04 1.75
CA GLY A 15 -7.13 4.80 2.04
C GLY A 15 -6.55 3.75 1.09
N ALA A 16 -5.52 4.11 0.33
CA ALA A 16 -4.87 3.24 -0.63
C ALA A 16 -3.36 3.21 -0.43
N VAL A 17 -2.74 2.11 -0.88
CA VAL A 17 -1.28 1.95 -0.97
C VAL A 17 -0.88 1.87 -2.43
N TRP A 18 0.16 2.60 -2.79
CA TRP A 18 0.73 2.69 -4.13
C TRP A 18 2.13 2.08 -4.13
N ALA A 19 2.48 1.42 -5.23
CA ALA A 19 3.81 0.84 -5.43
C ALA A 19 4.52 1.55 -6.57
N SER A 20 5.78 1.90 -6.33
CA SER A 20 6.71 2.42 -7.33
C SER A 20 7.97 1.56 -7.37
N PHE A 21 8.47 1.30 -8.58
CA PHE A 21 9.66 0.46 -8.84
C PHE A 21 10.84 1.26 -9.41
N ASP A 22 10.70 2.58 -9.54
CA ASP A 22 11.68 3.47 -10.21
C ASP A 22 12.12 4.65 -9.33
N GLY A 23 11.96 4.50 -8.01
CA GLY A 23 12.33 5.53 -7.04
C GLY A 23 11.26 6.62 -6.84
N GLY A 24 10.01 6.34 -7.20
CA GLY A 24 8.89 7.27 -7.00
C GLY A 24 8.61 8.18 -8.19
N LYS A 25 9.16 7.87 -9.38
CA LYS A 25 8.89 8.64 -10.60
C LYS A 25 7.53 8.28 -11.19
N THR A 26 7.17 6.99 -11.15
CA THR A 26 5.87 6.47 -11.58
C THR A 26 5.27 5.55 -10.53
N TRP A 27 3.94 5.41 -10.54
CA TRP A 27 3.17 4.60 -9.60
C TRP A 27 2.23 3.63 -10.31
N PRO A 28 2.75 2.55 -10.93
CA PRO A 28 1.98 1.72 -11.86
C PRO A 28 0.86 0.89 -11.22
N VAL A 29 0.91 0.68 -9.90
CA VAL A 29 -0.07 -0.16 -9.17
C VAL A 29 -0.52 0.53 -7.90
N LYS A 30 -1.82 0.46 -7.62
CA LYS A 30 -2.41 0.82 -6.32
C LYS A 30 -3.37 -0.24 -5.83
N ARG A 31 -3.50 -0.35 -4.50
CA ARG A 31 -4.51 -1.20 -3.87
C ARG A 31 -5.21 -0.47 -2.74
N LEU A 32 -6.54 -0.57 -2.73
CA LEU A 32 -7.38 -0.03 -1.68
C LEU A 32 -7.17 -0.84 -0.39
N VAL A 33 -6.90 -0.14 0.71
CA VAL A 33 -6.75 -0.71 2.05
C VAL A 33 -8.07 -0.61 2.81
N PHE A 34 -8.72 0.55 2.75
CA PHE A 34 -9.97 0.79 3.47
C PHE A 34 -10.84 1.83 2.76
N GLU A 35 -12.12 1.49 2.53
CA GLU A 35 -13.09 2.37 1.86
C GLU A 35 -13.49 3.60 2.69
N GLY A 36 -13.58 3.41 4.02
CA GLY A 36 -14.10 4.42 4.93
C GLY A 36 -13.09 5.51 5.29
N ALA A 37 -13.29 6.10 6.48
CA ALA A 37 -12.40 7.14 7.01
C ALA A 37 -10.96 6.65 7.09
N PHE A 38 -10.06 7.43 6.48
CA PHE A 38 -8.62 7.21 6.43
C PHE A 38 -7.94 8.57 6.42
N ALA A 39 -7.06 8.85 7.37
CA ALA A 39 -6.38 10.14 7.48
C ALA A 39 -4.87 9.98 7.62
N TYR A 40 -4.24 10.50 8.69
CA TYR A 40 -2.79 10.36 8.84
C TYR A 40 -2.41 8.89 8.90
N SER A 41 -1.27 8.58 8.29
CA SER A 41 -0.78 7.20 8.23
C SER A 41 0.74 7.15 8.31
N ALA A 42 1.24 6.04 8.84
CA ALA A 42 2.65 5.73 8.93
C ALA A 42 2.86 4.25 8.60
N MET A 43 3.92 3.95 7.86
CA MET A 43 4.18 2.60 7.37
C MET A 43 5.60 2.16 7.74
N THR A 44 5.75 0.87 8.06
CA THR A 44 7.05 0.23 8.27
C THR A 44 7.09 -1.17 7.68
N SER A 45 8.29 -1.62 7.32
CA SER A 45 8.54 -3.00 6.88
C SER A 45 8.96 -3.86 8.06
N GLY A 46 8.49 -5.10 8.08
CA GLY A 46 9.01 -6.10 9.02
C GLY A 46 10.48 -6.40 8.75
N ARG A 47 11.18 -6.79 9.83
CA ARG A 47 12.64 -6.92 9.82
C ARG A 47 13.06 -8.23 9.15
N PRO A 48 14.09 -8.23 8.28
CA PRO A 48 14.68 -9.47 7.75
C PRO A 48 15.12 -10.45 8.85
N GLY A 49 15.01 -11.75 8.60
CA GLY A 49 15.35 -12.83 9.53
C GLY A 49 14.37 -13.00 10.70
N THR A 50 13.19 -12.38 10.65
CA THR A 50 12.19 -12.45 11.73
C THR A 50 10.85 -12.95 11.21
N LYS A 51 9.94 -13.31 12.12
CA LYS A 51 8.54 -13.69 11.79
C LYS A 51 7.76 -12.59 11.05
N THR A 52 8.29 -11.37 10.98
CA THR A 52 7.66 -10.24 10.28
C THR A 52 8.29 -9.95 8.93
N GLU A 53 9.35 -10.66 8.54
CA GLU A 53 9.99 -10.48 7.25
C GLU A 53 8.98 -10.57 6.09
N GLY A 54 9.16 -9.71 5.09
CA GLY A 54 8.25 -9.61 3.94
C GLY A 54 6.90 -8.95 4.23
N MET A 55 6.61 -8.63 5.49
CA MET A 55 5.37 -7.94 5.88
C MET A 55 5.54 -6.43 5.88
N VAL A 56 4.44 -5.75 5.63
CA VAL A 56 4.26 -4.30 5.73
C VAL A 56 3.18 -4.04 6.77
N PHE A 57 3.45 -3.07 7.63
CA PHE A 57 2.55 -2.62 8.69
C PHE A 57 2.18 -1.16 8.40
N LEU A 58 0.90 -0.92 8.14
CA LEU A 58 0.35 0.40 7.89
C LEU A 58 -0.56 0.78 9.05
N HIS A 59 -0.10 1.72 9.87
CA HIS A 59 -0.92 2.38 10.87
C HIS A 59 -1.61 3.58 10.25
N PHE A 60 -2.90 3.77 10.52
CA PHE A 60 -3.65 4.92 10.02
C PHE A 60 -4.78 5.35 10.95
N GLU A 61 -5.11 6.63 10.89
CA GLU A 61 -6.28 7.22 11.53
C GLU A 61 -7.56 6.81 10.80
N GLY A 62 -8.53 6.25 11.53
CA GLY A 62 -9.79 5.77 10.96
C GLY A 62 -9.91 4.24 11.03
N GLY A 63 -10.42 3.61 9.96
CA GLY A 63 -10.63 2.16 9.90
C GLY A 63 -11.96 1.70 10.53
N PRO A 64 -12.19 0.38 10.64
CA PRO A 64 -13.49 -0.18 11.00
C PRO A 64 -14.06 0.28 12.34
N LYS A 65 -13.17 0.64 13.29
CA LYS A 65 -13.53 1.12 14.63
C LYS A 65 -13.20 2.60 14.85
N GLY A 66 -12.70 3.28 13.82
CA GLY A 66 -12.21 4.65 13.94
C GLY A 66 -10.95 4.79 14.81
N GLY A 67 -10.46 6.01 14.95
CA GLY A 67 -9.33 6.35 15.81
C GLY A 67 -8.00 5.89 15.22
N SER A 68 -7.63 4.63 15.43
CA SER A 68 -6.31 4.08 15.09
C SER A 68 -6.43 2.62 14.64
N THR A 69 -6.06 2.35 13.40
CA THR A 69 -6.12 1.00 12.80
C THR A 69 -4.76 0.58 12.25
N LEU A 70 -4.42 -0.70 12.43
CA LEU A 70 -3.23 -1.32 11.87
C LEU A 70 -3.64 -2.33 10.78
N ALA A 71 -3.33 -2.02 9.53
CA ALA A 71 -3.39 -2.98 8.43
C ALA A 71 -2.04 -3.70 8.30
N ARG A 72 -2.09 -4.98 7.94
CA ARG A 72 -0.90 -5.81 7.71
C ARG A 72 -1.05 -6.55 6.39
N PHE A 73 -0.07 -6.41 5.51
CA PHE A 73 -0.07 -6.99 4.17
C PHE A 73 1.37 -7.26 3.69
N ASN A 74 1.55 -7.72 2.45
CA ASN A 74 2.85 -7.93 1.82
C ASN A 74 2.84 -7.39 0.37
N LEU A 75 3.98 -7.42 -0.31
CA LEU A 75 4.09 -6.89 -1.68
C LEU A 75 3.17 -7.64 -2.65
N SER A 76 3.06 -8.96 -2.56
CA SER A 76 2.16 -9.75 -3.43
C SER A 76 0.71 -9.31 -3.30
N TRP A 77 0.26 -8.95 -2.09
CA TRP A 77 -1.06 -8.34 -1.90
C TRP A 77 -1.15 -7.01 -2.62
N VAL A 78 -0.18 -6.10 -2.51
CA VAL A 78 -0.23 -4.81 -3.25
C VAL A 78 -0.28 -5.03 -4.76
N LEU A 79 0.49 -5.99 -5.29
CA LEU A 79 0.56 -6.31 -6.72
C LEU A 79 -0.75 -6.87 -7.30
N GLY A 80 -1.58 -7.53 -6.49
CA GLY A 80 -2.94 -7.91 -6.87
C GLY A 80 -3.95 -6.75 -6.88
N GLY A 81 -3.47 -5.51 -6.86
CA GLY A 81 -4.26 -4.29 -6.94
C GLY A 81 -4.66 -3.91 -8.37
N LYS A 82 -5.02 -2.63 -8.54
CA LYS A 82 -5.38 -2.04 -9.83
C LYS A 82 -4.16 -1.38 -10.46
N GLU A 83 -4.01 -1.58 -11.76
CA GLU A 83 -3.10 -0.77 -12.57
C GLU A 83 -3.61 0.67 -12.64
N THR A 84 -2.69 1.63 -12.65
CA THR A 84 -3.01 3.06 -12.63
C THR A 84 -2.86 3.70 -14.01
N GLY A 85 -2.12 3.06 -14.91
CA GLY A 85 -1.68 3.63 -16.19
C GLY A 85 -0.46 4.56 -16.07
N ASP A 86 0.04 4.80 -14.86
CA ASP A 86 1.23 5.62 -14.61
C ASP A 86 2.49 4.74 -14.51
N GLY A 87 3.13 4.53 -15.66
CA GLY A 87 4.32 3.67 -15.78
C GLY A 87 4.00 2.20 -16.00
N ALA A 88 5.03 1.35 -15.94
CA ALA A 88 4.92 -0.09 -16.16
C ALA A 88 5.40 -0.88 -14.95
N VAL A 89 4.72 -1.98 -14.64
CA VAL A 89 5.20 -2.97 -13.68
C VAL A 89 6.36 -3.75 -14.32
N PRO A 90 7.57 -3.72 -13.74
CA PRO A 90 8.71 -4.42 -14.31
C PRO A 90 8.50 -5.94 -14.38
N ASP A 91 9.06 -6.59 -15.39
CA ASP A 91 8.84 -8.03 -15.61
C ASP A 91 9.32 -8.91 -14.45
N TRP A 92 10.42 -8.52 -13.79
CA TRP A 92 10.95 -9.24 -12.63
C TRP A 92 9.97 -9.28 -11.45
N VAL A 93 9.06 -8.31 -11.36
CA VAL A 93 7.97 -8.28 -10.36
C VAL A 93 6.89 -9.31 -10.71
N LYS A 94 6.57 -9.44 -12.01
CA LYS A 94 5.55 -10.37 -12.51
C LYS A 94 6.01 -11.83 -12.40
N THR A 95 7.29 -12.10 -12.58
CA THR A 95 7.86 -13.45 -12.52
C THR A 95 8.13 -13.95 -11.10
N GLY A 96 8.35 -13.04 -10.15
CA GLY A 96 8.66 -13.37 -8.75
C GLY A 96 7.46 -13.58 -7.83
N ALA A 97 6.23 -13.39 -8.32
CA ALA A 97 4.99 -13.53 -7.54
C ALA A 97 4.40 -14.96 -7.50
N ARG A 98 5.21 -15.98 -7.83
CA ARG A 98 4.82 -17.40 -7.73
C ARG A 98 5.07 -17.97 -6.35
#